data_AF-A0A2M6WWW1-F1
#
_entry.id   AF-A0A2M6WWW1-F1
#
_cell.length_a   1.000
_cell.length_b   1.000
_cell.length_c   1.000
_cell.angle_alpha   90.00
_cell.angle_beta   90.00
_cell.angle_gamma   90.00
#
_symmetry.space_group_name_H-M   'P 1'
#
loop_
_entity.id
_entity.type
_entity.pdbx_description
1 polymer ?
#
loop_
_entity_poly.entity_id
_entity_poly.type
_entity_poly.pdbx_seq_one_letter_code
_entity_poly.pdbx_strand_id
1 'polypeptide(L)'
;GFYQFFPTIFGDELYPLEYTNEINECADRFGLDKPLLAALILKESGFSPRAISRAGAVGLAQLMPATAAGINKREFQYPDYDLFDPKTNICFGAAHLAGLMGTYNGDVTAALIAYNGGDGAARRYLVARDMDVLVTETKLYAPKILAARDVYASMYGNQLPAGKTPEVTPVKFEVPKQPNVKEFWKGFVKDVFARFFSNN
;
A
#
# COMPACT_ATOMS: atom_id res chain seq x y z
N GLY A 1 -6.14 -18.84 -14.10
CA GLY A 1 -5.55 -20.01 -13.42
C GLY A 1 -4.74 -19.58 -12.20
N PHE A 2 -5.05 -20.12 -11.02
CA PHE A 2 -4.55 -19.81 -9.65
C PHE A 2 -4.58 -18.34 -9.17
N TYR A 3 -4.08 -17.37 -9.94
CA TYR A 3 -4.23 -15.94 -9.64
C TYR A 3 -5.67 -15.42 -9.79
N GLN A 4 -6.53 -16.16 -10.51
CA GLN A 4 -7.99 -15.94 -10.53
C GLN A 4 -8.72 -16.61 -9.35
N PHE A 5 -8.03 -17.40 -8.52
CA PHE A 5 -8.64 -18.29 -7.52
C PHE A 5 -8.38 -17.81 -6.07
N PHE A 6 -7.25 -17.14 -5.81
CA PHE A 6 -6.90 -16.59 -4.51
C PHE A 6 -7.72 -15.35 -4.08
N PRO A 7 -8.01 -14.38 -4.97
CA PRO A 7 -8.83 -13.21 -4.64
C PRO A 7 -10.26 -13.56 -4.24
N THR A 8 -10.79 -14.69 -4.71
CA THR A 8 -12.24 -14.97 -4.68
C THR A 8 -12.72 -15.62 -3.38
N ILE A 9 -11.82 -16.14 -2.53
CA ILE A 9 -12.19 -16.84 -1.28
C ILE A 9 -11.78 -16.05 -0.02
N PHE A 10 -10.66 -15.32 -0.05
CA PHE A 10 -10.19 -14.50 1.09
C PHE A 10 -9.69 -13.11 0.67
N GLY A 11 -9.86 -12.71 -0.60
CA GLY A 11 -9.34 -11.44 -1.11
C GLY A 11 -9.92 -10.23 -0.38
N ASP A 12 -11.23 -10.22 -0.12
CA ASP A 12 -11.89 -9.12 0.58
C ASP A 12 -11.51 -9.05 2.08
N GLU A 13 -11.12 -10.17 2.68
CA GLU A 13 -10.72 -10.22 4.11
C GLU A 13 -9.24 -9.87 4.30
N LEU A 14 -8.38 -10.18 3.32
CA LEU A 14 -6.94 -9.89 3.37
C LEU A 14 -6.54 -8.59 2.66
N TYR A 15 -7.33 -8.16 1.67
CA TYR A 15 -7.15 -6.97 0.84
C TYR A 15 -8.48 -6.24 0.63
N PRO A 16 -9.14 -5.78 1.72
CA PRO A 16 -10.33 -4.96 1.59
C PRO A 16 -10.06 -3.74 0.71
N LEU A 17 -11.08 -3.24 0.02
CA LEU A 17 -10.98 -2.00 -0.74
C LEU A 17 -12.09 -1.04 -0.30
N GLU A 18 -11.69 0.00 0.42
CA GLU A 18 -12.55 1.08 0.87
C GLU A 18 -12.08 2.44 0.34
N TYR A 19 -12.97 3.44 0.38
CA TYR A 19 -12.70 4.82 -0.07
C TYR A 19 -12.22 4.90 -1.53
N THR A 20 -12.77 4.05 -2.40
CA THR A 20 -12.30 3.92 -3.77
C THR A 20 -12.41 5.21 -4.57
N ASN A 21 -13.46 6.00 -4.33
CA ASN A 21 -13.66 7.28 -5.01
C ASN A 21 -12.56 8.28 -4.61
N GLU A 22 -12.26 8.36 -3.31
CA GLU A 22 -11.20 9.21 -2.77
C GLU A 22 -9.82 8.76 -3.25
N ILE A 23 -9.55 7.44 -3.26
CA ILE A 23 -8.30 6.88 -3.78
C ILE A 23 -8.16 7.19 -5.26
N ASN A 24 -9.20 6.98 -6.07
CA ASN A 24 -9.17 7.29 -7.50
C ASN A 24 -8.90 8.77 -7.74
N GLU A 25 -9.67 9.65 -7.10
CA GLU A 25 -9.56 11.11 -7.24
C GLU A 25 -8.16 11.61 -6.84
N CYS A 26 -7.68 11.21 -5.67
CA CYS A 26 -6.40 11.66 -5.16
C CYS A 26 -5.22 11.04 -5.93
N ALA A 27 -5.31 9.77 -6.35
CA ALA A 27 -4.27 9.16 -7.18
C ALA A 27 -4.18 9.84 -8.56
N ASP A 28 -5.32 10.13 -9.21
CA ASP A 28 -5.33 10.84 -10.48
C ASP A 28 -4.77 12.26 -10.33
N ARG A 29 -5.13 12.98 -9.27
CA ARG A 29 -4.61 14.34 -8.99
C ARG A 29 -3.09 14.38 -8.87
N PHE A 30 -2.48 13.36 -8.27
CA PHE A 30 -1.04 13.32 -8.00
C PHE A 30 -0.25 12.38 -8.92
N GLY A 31 -0.88 11.84 -9.98
CA GLY A 31 -0.24 10.96 -10.95
C GLY A 31 0.27 9.65 -10.34
N LEU A 32 -0.43 9.11 -9.33
CA LEU A 32 -0.08 7.86 -8.67
C LEU A 32 -0.78 6.66 -9.33
N ASP A 33 -0.11 5.51 -9.23
CA ASP A 33 -0.75 4.22 -9.50
C ASP A 33 -1.83 3.95 -8.43
N LYS A 34 -3.09 3.78 -8.83
CA LYS A 34 -4.21 3.66 -7.88
C LYS A 34 -4.09 2.41 -6.98
N PRO A 35 -3.73 1.23 -7.52
CA PRO A 35 -3.39 0.06 -6.71
C PRO A 35 -2.26 0.31 -5.70
N LEU A 36 -1.28 1.17 -6.03
CA LEU A 36 -0.20 1.52 -5.10
C LEU A 36 -0.72 2.34 -3.94
N LEU A 37 -1.56 3.34 -4.20
CA LEU A 37 -2.16 4.14 -3.13
C LEU A 37 -3.07 3.28 -2.24
N ALA A 38 -3.89 2.38 -2.82
CA ALA A 38 -4.69 1.44 -2.04
C ALA A 38 -3.82 0.52 -1.16
N ALA A 39 -2.72 -0.02 -1.71
CA ALA A 39 -1.77 -0.85 -0.98
C ALA A 39 -1.08 -0.12 0.17
N LEU A 40 -0.74 1.17 -0.02
CA LEU A 40 -0.21 2.02 1.03
C LEU A 40 -1.23 2.15 2.17
N ILE A 41 -2.47 2.52 1.88
CA ILE A 41 -3.53 2.69 2.89
C ILE A 41 -3.82 1.39 3.65
N LEU A 42 -3.86 0.26 2.94
CA LEU A 42 -3.97 -1.06 3.56
C LEU A 42 -2.84 -1.31 4.55
N LYS A 43 -1.59 -1.04 4.14
CA LYS A 43 -0.41 -1.28 4.98
C LYS A 43 -0.37 -0.37 6.21
N GLU A 44 -0.85 0.86 6.08
CA GLU A 44 -0.77 1.88 7.12
C GLU A 44 -1.84 1.74 8.19
N SER A 45 -3.10 1.60 7.78
CA SER A 45 -4.23 1.64 8.72
C SER A 45 -5.18 0.45 8.58
N GLY A 46 -4.99 -0.40 7.57
CA GLY A 46 -6.00 -1.40 7.20
C GLY A 46 -7.34 -0.75 6.86
N PHE A 47 -7.31 0.45 6.27
CA PHE A 47 -8.48 1.29 5.98
C PHE A 47 -9.23 1.83 7.21
N SER A 48 -8.61 1.88 8.38
CA SER A 48 -9.21 2.51 9.57
C SER A 48 -8.98 4.02 9.62
N PRO A 49 -10.01 4.87 9.42
CA PRO A 49 -9.83 6.33 9.37
C PRO A 49 -9.49 6.91 10.74
N ARG A 50 -9.77 6.20 11.84
CA ARG A 50 -9.46 6.61 13.21
C ARG A 50 -8.15 6.03 13.76
N ALA A 51 -7.33 5.41 12.92
CA ALA A 51 -6.06 4.82 13.34
C ALA A 51 -5.11 5.90 13.88
N ILE A 52 -4.50 5.61 15.03
CA ILE A 52 -3.44 6.44 15.63
C ILE A 52 -2.30 5.51 16.02
N SER A 53 -1.09 5.74 15.50
CA SER A 53 0.09 4.97 15.90
C SER A 53 0.59 5.39 17.28
N ARG A 54 1.45 4.57 17.89
CA ARG A 54 2.14 4.92 19.14
C ARG A 54 3.00 6.19 19.01
N ALA A 55 3.49 6.49 17.81
CA ALA A 55 4.28 7.69 17.52
C ALA A 55 3.41 8.92 17.22
N GLY A 56 2.08 8.76 17.11
CA GLY A 56 1.15 9.84 16.82
C GLY A 56 0.85 10.06 15.35
N ALA A 57 1.13 9.08 14.49
CA ALA A 57 0.70 9.10 13.09
C ALA A 57 -0.82 8.90 13.00
N VAL A 58 -1.51 9.64 12.13
CA VAL A 58 -2.98 9.74 12.14
C VAL A 58 -3.62 9.32 10.82
N GLY A 59 -4.72 8.58 10.93
CA GLY A 59 -5.67 8.31 9.86
C GLY A 59 -5.20 7.28 8.84
N LEU A 60 -5.85 7.30 7.67
CA LEU A 60 -5.75 6.25 6.66
C LEU A 60 -4.32 6.01 6.13
N ALA A 61 -3.60 7.09 5.86
CA ALA A 61 -2.24 7.12 5.34
C ALA A 61 -1.17 7.29 6.44
N GLN A 62 -1.58 7.20 7.73
CA GLN A 62 -0.73 7.36 8.92
C GLN A 62 0.25 8.54 8.80
N LEU A 63 -0.28 9.73 8.60
CA LEU A 63 0.53 10.94 8.50
C LEU A 63 0.89 11.46 9.88
N MET A 64 2.16 11.80 10.06
CA MET A 64 2.58 12.62 11.20
C MET A 64 1.97 14.03 11.07
N PRO A 65 1.45 14.64 12.17
CA PRO A 65 0.86 15.98 12.11
C PRO A 65 1.77 17.05 11.49
N ALA A 66 3.09 16.99 11.78
CA ALA A 66 4.07 17.90 11.19
C ALA A 66 4.20 17.71 9.67
N THR A 67 4.20 16.46 9.19
CA THR A 67 4.21 16.14 7.75
C THR A 67 2.95 16.66 7.08
N ALA A 68 1.77 16.41 7.67
CA ALA A 68 0.49 16.91 7.18
C ALA A 68 0.46 18.44 7.10
N ALA A 69 0.97 19.15 8.10
CA ALA A 69 1.04 20.61 8.08
C ALA A 69 1.93 21.13 6.94
N GLY A 70 3.07 20.47 6.70
CA GLY A 70 3.96 20.79 5.59
C GLY A 70 3.36 20.51 4.21
N ILE A 71 2.51 19.48 4.10
CA ILE A 71 1.74 19.17 2.88
C ILE A 71 0.65 20.21 2.68
N ASN A 72 -0.16 20.49 3.70
CA ASN A 72 -1.24 21.48 3.62
C ASN A 72 -0.69 22.83 3.15
N LYS A 73 0.41 23.31 3.75
CA LYS A 73 1.03 24.58 3.37
C LYS A 73 1.46 24.64 1.90
N ARG A 74 1.92 23.52 1.33
CA ARG A 74 2.43 23.47 -0.06
C ARG A 74 1.35 23.21 -1.10
N GLU A 75 0.37 22.37 -0.78
CA GLU A 75 -0.50 21.75 -1.80
C GLU A 75 -1.99 22.12 -1.69
N PHE A 76 -2.48 22.44 -0.49
CA PHE A 76 -3.93 22.54 -0.23
C PHE A 76 -4.39 23.85 0.40
N GLN A 77 -3.60 24.40 1.32
CA GLN A 77 -3.84 25.68 2.00
C GLN A 77 -5.21 25.74 2.69
N TYR A 78 -5.68 24.60 3.20
CA TYR A 78 -6.92 24.54 3.96
C TYR A 78 -6.75 25.30 5.29
N PRO A 79 -7.69 26.20 5.65
CA PRO A 79 -7.61 26.97 6.87
C PRO A 79 -7.71 26.07 8.10
N ASP A 80 -8.61 25.07 8.04
CA ASP A 80 -8.78 24.02 9.02
C ASP A 80 -8.89 22.69 8.25
N TYR A 81 -8.15 21.67 8.67
CA TYR A 81 -8.21 20.33 8.11
C TYR A 81 -8.26 19.27 9.21
N ASP A 82 -8.94 18.17 8.95
CA ASP A 82 -9.04 17.03 9.85
C ASP A 82 -8.34 15.81 9.24
N LEU A 83 -7.38 15.22 9.96
CA LEU A 83 -6.69 14.01 9.52
C LEU A 83 -7.50 12.73 9.74
N PHE A 84 -8.64 12.78 10.43
CA PHE A 84 -9.60 11.68 10.49
C PHE A 84 -10.61 11.72 9.34
N ASP A 85 -10.70 12.82 8.58
CA ASP A 85 -11.49 12.89 7.35
C ASP A 85 -10.81 12.04 6.26
N PRO A 86 -11.49 11.01 5.72
CA PRO A 86 -10.89 10.09 4.75
C PRO A 86 -10.33 10.78 3.52
N LYS A 87 -11.09 11.70 2.93
CA LYS A 87 -10.69 12.40 1.69
C LYS A 87 -9.45 13.25 1.94
N THR A 88 -9.42 14.03 3.01
CA THR A 88 -8.28 14.85 3.40
C THR A 88 -7.04 13.98 3.62
N ASN A 89 -7.15 12.92 4.42
CA ASN A 89 -6.01 12.08 4.77
C ASN A 89 -5.44 11.32 3.56
N ILE A 90 -6.32 10.73 2.72
CA ILE A 90 -5.90 10.05 1.48
C ILE A 90 -5.22 11.03 0.52
N CYS A 91 -5.78 12.21 0.30
CA CYS A 91 -5.17 13.19 -0.60
C CYS A 91 -3.84 13.73 -0.06
N PHE A 92 -3.69 13.91 1.25
CA PHE A 92 -2.41 14.30 1.83
C PHE A 92 -1.39 13.17 1.72
N GLY A 93 -1.80 11.91 1.95
CA GLY A 93 -0.95 10.73 1.78
C GLY A 93 -0.48 10.57 0.33
N ALA A 94 -1.39 10.77 -0.63
CA ALA A 94 -1.09 10.76 -2.05
C ALA A 94 -0.08 11.87 -2.42
N ALA A 95 -0.31 13.10 -1.97
CA ALA A 95 0.63 14.21 -2.16
C ALA A 95 2.01 13.89 -1.58
N HIS A 96 2.05 13.30 -0.38
CA HIS A 96 3.30 12.92 0.27
C HIS A 96 4.08 11.89 -0.55
N LEU A 97 3.41 10.79 -0.93
CA LEU A 97 4.03 9.74 -1.72
C LEU A 97 4.51 10.26 -3.08
N ALA A 98 3.70 11.08 -3.76
CA ALA A 98 4.09 11.69 -5.03
C ALA A 98 5.33 12.59 -4.89
N GLY A 99 5.41 13.40 -3.84
CA GLY A 99 6.60 14.21 -3.55
C GLY A 99 7.85 13.37 -3.30
N LEU A 100 7.72 12.23 -2.63
CA LEU A 100 8.81 11.28 -2.44
C LEU A 100 9.21 10.60 -3.75
N MET A 101 8.26 10.18 -4.58
CA MET A 101 8.56 9.64 -5.92
C MET A 101 9.29 10.67 -6.78
N GLY A 102 8.90 11.94 -6.75
CA GLY A 102 9.63 13.03 -7.40
C GLY A 102 11.06 13.19 -6.86
N THR A 103 11.23 13.12 -5.53
CA THR A 103 12.54 13.23 -4.87
C THR A 103 13.50 12.11 -5.28
N TYR A 104 12.98 10.90 -5.49
CA TYR A 104 13.77 9.72 -5.88
C TYR A 104 13.63 9.35 -7.36
N ASN A 105 13.32 10.31 -8.23
CA ASN A 105 13.29 10.14 -9.69
C ASN A 105 12.43 8.95 -10.17
N GLY A 106 11.30 8.72 -9.50
CA GLY A 106 10.38 7.62 -9.82
C GLY A 106 10.76 6.25 -9.25
N ASP A 107 11.83 6.15 -8.45
CA ASP A 107 12.15 4.92 -7.72
C ASP A 107 11.14 4.69 -6.60
N VAL A 108 10.07 3.95 -6.92
CA VAL A 108 8.96 3.65 -6.01
C VAL A 108 9.44 2.97 -4.74
N THR A 109 10.44 2.08 -4.84
CA THR A 109 10.99 1.37 -3.68
C THR A 109 11.66 2.34 -2.72
N ALA A 110 12.51 3.24 -3.24
CA ALA A 110 13.16 4.27 -2.43
C ALA A 110 12.12 5.24 -1.82
N ALA A 111 11.09 5.62 -2.57
CA ALA A 111 10.01 6.47 -2.07
C ALA A 111 9.24 5.82 -0.91
N LEU A 112 8.89 4.53 -1.00
CA LEU A 112 8.23 3.80 0.08
C LEU A 112 9.14 3.64 1.31
N ILE A 113 10.44 3.38 1.10
CA ILE A 113 11.41 3.35 2.20
C ILE A 113 11.48 4.71 2.90
N ALA A 114 11.48 5.81 2.15
CA ALA A 114 11.47 7.15 2.73
C ALA A 114 10.17 7.48 3.45
N TYR A 115 9.04 7.01 2.94
CA TYR A 115 7.72 7.22 3.55
C TYR A 115 7.70 6.68 4.99
N ASN A 116 8.21 5.46 5.20
CA ASN A 116 8.24 4.82 6.52
C ASN A 116 9.49 5.16 7.35
N GLY A 117 10.68 5.08 6.75
CA GLY A 117 11.97 5.16 7.42
C GLY A 117 12.71 6.48 7.27
N GLY A 118 12.14 7.44 6.53
CA GLY A 118 12.72 8.75 6.26
C GLY A 118 13.82 8.74 5.20
N ASP A 119 14.24 9.95 4.80
CA ASP A 119 15.19 10.16 3.70
C ASP A 119 16.55 9.50 3.93
N GLY A 120 17.03 9.46 5.17
CA GLY A 120 18.28 8.79 5.51
C GLY A 120 18.25 7.28 5.21
N ALA A 121 17.11 6.61 5.41
CA ALA A 121 16.95 5.19 5.10
C ALA A 121 16.97 4.96 3.58
N ALA A 122 16.21 5.78 2.84
CA ALA A 122 16.17 5.68 1.38
C ALA A 122 17.53 5.95 0.74
N ARG A 123 18.29 6.93 1.23
CA ARG A 123 19.66 7.19 0.74
C ARG A 123 20.60 6.02 0.98
N ARG A 124 20.55 5.39 2.17
CA ARG A 124 21.35 4.18 2.44
C ARG A 124 21.01 3.06 1.46
N TYR A 125 19.72 2.83 1.23
CA TYR A 125 19.25 1.87 0.24
C TYR A 125 19.74 2.23 -1.17
N LEU A 126 19.65 3.48 -1.62
CA LEU A 126 20.06 3.88 -2.97
C LEU A 126 21.57 3.69 -3.21
N VAL A 127 22.38 3.91 -2.18
CA VAL A 127 23.84 3.69 -2.26
C VAL A 127 24.17 2.20 -2.29
N ALA A 128 23.56 1.40 -1.41
CA ALA A 128 23.88 -0.01 -1.28
C ALA A 128 23.16 -0.92 -2.29
N ARG A 129 21.99 -0.49 -2.78
CA ARG A 129 21.00 -1.31 -3.50
C ARG A 129 20.65 -2.62 -2.79
N ASP A 130 20.66 -2.56 -1.46
CA ASP A 130 20.44 -3.69 -0.57
C ASP A 130 19.46 -3.27 0.54
N MET A 131 18.46 -4.11 0.80
CA MET A 131 17.47 -3.91 1.86
C MET A 131 18.03 -4.22 3.25
N ASP A 132 19.13 -4.96 3.35
CA ASP A 132 19.75 -5.39 4.61
C ASP A 132 20.44 -4.23 5.35
N VAL A 133 20.64 -3.09 4.69
CA VAL A 133 21.11 -1.84 5.32
C VAL A 133 20.01 -1.09 6.09
N LEU A 134 18.77 -1.59 6.02
CA LEU A 134 17.60 -1.01 6.67
C LEU A 134 17.28 -1.76 7.97
N VAL A 135 16.68 -1.04 8.91
CA VAL A 135 16.10 -1.66 10.11
C VAL A 135 14.97 -2.62 9.69
N THR A 136 14.77 -3.69 10.46
CA THR A 136 13.84 -4.78 10.11
C THR A 136 12.44 -4.33 9.72
N GLU A 137 11.90 -3.31 10.42
CA GLU A 137 10.58 -2.77 10.11
C GLU A 137 10.51 -2.19 8.69
N THR A 138 11.46 -1.31 8.35
CA THR A 138 11.52 -0.65 7.04
C THR A 138 11.93 -1.61 5.93
N LYS A 139 12.78 -2.61 6.22
CA LYS A 139 13.23 -3.66 5.28
C LYS A 139 12.04 -4.37 4.61
N LEU A 140 10.98 -4.63 5.36
CA LEU A 140 9.79 -5.34 4.86
C LEU A 140 8.67 -4.41 4.40
N TYR A 141 8.79 -3.10 4.63
CA TYR A 141 7.72 -2.14 4.36
C TYR A 141 7.43 -2.03 2.84
N ALA A 142 8.44 -1.67 2.04
CA ALA A 142 8.27 -1.52 0.60
C ALA A 142 7.88 -2.82 -0.11
N PRO A 143 8.52 -3.99 0.15
CA PRO A 143 8.13 -5.25 -0.47
C PRO A 143 6.67 -5.65 -0.20
N LYS A 144 6.16 -5.41 1.02
CA LYS A 144 4.76 -5.73 1.36
C LYS A 144 3.76 -4.87 0.61
N ILE A 145 4.04 -3.57 0.46
CA ILE A 145 3.18 -2.66 -0.30
C ILE A 145 3.18 -3.03 -1.78
N LEU A 146 4.36 -3.30 -2.37
CA LEU A 146 4.45 -3.67 -3.79
C LEU A 146 3.71 -4.99 -4.07
N ALA A 147 3.83 -5.98 -3.19
CA ALA A 147 3.06 -7.22 -3.31
C ALA A 147 1.54 -6.98 -3.23
N ALA A 148 1.08 -6.15 -2.28
CA ALA A 148 -0.34 -5.79 -2.17
C ALA A 148 -0.84 -5.00 -3.39
N ARG A 149 -0.02 -4.11 -3.93
CA ARG A 149 -0.29 -3.35 -5.16
C ARG A 149 -0.51 -4.28 -6.35
N ASP A 150 0.33 -5.30 -6.51
CA ASP A 150 0.17 -6.29 -7.58
C ASP A 150 -1.13 -7.10 -7.43
N VAL A 151 -1.54 -7.42 -6.19
CA VAL A 151 -2.84 -8.04 -5.90
C VAL A 151 -3.99 -7.13 -6.32
N TYR A 152 -4.01 -5.87 -5.86
CA TYR A 152 -5.04 -4.90 -6.25
C TYR A 152 -5.10 -4.68 -7.77
N ALA A 153 -3.95 -4.57 -8.44
CA ALA A 153 -3.88 -4.43 -9.89
C ALA A 153 -4.44 -5.66 -10.61
N SER A 154 -4.20 -6.87 -10.08
CA SER A 154 -4.75 -8.10 -10.67
C SER A 154 -6.27 -8.24 -10.48
N MET A 155 -6.81 -7.72 -9.37
CA MET A 155 -8.23 -7.80 -9.04
C MET A 155 -9.07 -6.73 -9.76
N TYR A 156 -8.54 -5.50 -9.82
CA TYR A 156 -9.32 -4.31 -10.19
C TYR A 156 -8.72 -3.53 -11.36
N GLY A 157 -7.49 -3.85 -11.81
CA GLY A 157 -6.76 -3.05 -12.79
C GLY A 157 -6.35 -1.68 -12.24
N ASN A 158 -6.08 -0.73 -13.15
CA ASN A 158 -5.65 0.63 -12.80
C ASN A 158 -6.79 1.61 -12.53
N GLN A 159 -8.04 1.16 -12.63
CA GLN A 159 -9.24 1.93 -12.29
C GLN A 159 -10.03 1.13 -11.27
N LEU A 160 -9.89 1.51 -10.00
CA LEU A 160 -10.56 0.80 -8.92
C LEU A 160 -12.08 1.07 -8.98
N PRO A 161 -12.95 0.08 -8.71
CA PRO A 161 -14.39 0.20 -8.90
C PRO A 161 -15.02 1.28 -8.01
N ALA A 162 -15.79 2.20 -8.60
CA ALA A 162 -16.48 3.25 -7.86
C ALA A 162 -17.50 2.68 -6.84
N GLY A 163 -17.46 3.17 -5.60
CA GLY A 163 -18.34 2.76 -4.50
C GLY A 163 -17.73 1.77 -3.50
N LYS A 164 -18.53 1.32 -2.51
CA LYS A 164 -18.17 0.14 -1.70
C LYS A 164 -18.06 -1.06 -2.63
N THR A 165 -17.08 -1.92 -2.39
CA THR A 165 -16.82 -3.15 -3.17
C THR A 165 -18.12 -3.77 -3.66
N PRO A 166 -18.27 -4.08 -4.96
CA PRO A 166 -19.39 -4.88 -5.40
C PRO A 166 -19.41 -6.17 -4.58
N GLU A 167 -20.61 -6.60 -4.18
CA GLU A 167 -20.82 -7.90 -3.53
C GLU A 167 -20.23 -8.97 -4.47
N VAL A 168 -19.00 -9.42 -4.18
CA VAL A 168 -18.32 -10.39 -5.02
C VAL A 168 -19.13 -11.67 -4.91
N THR A 169 -19.89 -12.01 -5.95
CA THR A 169 -20.61 -13.28 -5.97
C THR A 169 -19.54 -14.37 -6.01
N PRO A 170 -19.33 -15.17 -4.95
CA PRO A 170 -18.27 -16.15 -4.96
C PRO A 170 -18.59 -17.16 -6.05
N VAL A 171 -17.73 -17.29 -7.06
CA VAL A 171 -17.86 -18.38 -8.02
C VAL A 171 -17.67 -19.67 -7.23
N LYS A 172 -18.74 -20.46 -7.06
CA LYS A 172 -18.69 -21.74 -6.34
C LYS A 172 -17.78 -22.69 -7.10
N PHE A 173 -16.60 -22.93 -6.57
CA PHE A 173 -15.74 -24.05 -6.96
C PHE A 173 -15.71 -25.08 -5.83
N GLU A 174 -15.80 -26.36 -6.19
CA GLU A 174 -15.65 -27.45 -5.23
C GLU A 174 -14.20 -27.51 -4.74
N VAL A 175 -14.01 -27.23 -3.45
CA VAL A 175 -12.72 -27.33 -2.78
C VAL A 175 -12.47 -28.80 -2.42
N PRO A 176 -11.40 -29.45 -2.92
CA PRO A 176 -11.05 -30.79 -2.45
C PRO A 176 -10.68 -30.73 -0.97
N LYS A 177 -11.13 -31.73 -0.20
CA LYS A 177 -11.00 -31.82 1.27
C LYS A 177 -9.53 -31.72 1.74
N GLN A 178 -9.12 -30.48 2.02
CA GLN A 178 -7.94 -30.03 2.76
C GLN A 178 -6.56 -30.36 2.18
N PRO A 179 -5.85 -29.38 1.59
CA PRO A 179 -4.40 -29.39 1.62
C PRO A 179 -3.92 -28.86 2.99
N ASN A 180 -2.94 -29.52 3.59
CA ASN A 180 -2.33 -29.09 4.85
C ASN A 180 -1.84 -27.64 4.73
N VAL A 181 -2.51 -26.72 5.42
CA VAL A 181 -2.26 -25.27 5.40
C VAL A 181 -0.79 -24.94 5.63
N LYS A 182 -0.09 -25.72 6.45
CA LYS A 182 1.33 -25.51 6.77
C LYS A 182 2.25 -25.84 5.59
N GLU A 183 1.98 -26.93 4.86
CA GLU A 183 2.77 -27.32 3.67
C GLU A 183 2.47 -26.41 2.47
N PHE A 184 1.23 -25.94 2.36
CA PHE A 184 0.86 -24.91 1.40
C PHE A 184 1.64 -23.61 1.62
N TRP A 185 1.66 -23.06 2.84
CA TRP A 185 2.42 -21.85 3.18
C TRP A 185 3.93 -22.03 2.96
N LYS A 186 4.45 -23.21 3.29
CA LYS A 186 5.87 -23.54 3.09
C LYS A 186 6.25 -23.59 1.61
N GLY A 187 5.37 -24.13 0.76
CA GLY A 187 5.53 -24.11 -0.70
C GLY A 187 5.41 -22.70 -1.29
N PHE A 188 4.40 -21.94 -0.86
CA PHE A 188 4.18 -20.55 -1.32
C PHE A 188 5.36 -19.64 -0.99
N VAL A 189 5.84 -19.65 0.26
CA VAL A 189 7.01 -18.87 0.67
C VAL A 189 8.23 -19.31 -0.15
N LYS A 190 8.44 -20.62 -0.33
CA LYS A 190 9.55 -21.13 -1.14
C LYS A 190 9.51 -20.65 -2.60
N ASP A 191 8.33 -20.64 -3.23
CA ASP A 191 8.18 -20.27 -4.64
C ASP A 191 8.25 -18.75 -4.88
N VAL A 192 7.71 -17.95 -3.95
CA VAL A 192 7.83 -16.48 -3.99
C VAL A 192 9.29 -16.07 -3.74
N PHE A 193 9.96 -16.64 -2.74
CA PHE A 193 11.37 -16.36 -2.50
C PHE A 193 12.27 -16.86 -3.64
N ALA A 194 11.99 -18.04 -4.22
CA ALA A 194 12.73 -18.51 -5.38
C ALA A 194 12.62 -17.52 -6.54
N ARG A 195 11.43 -16.99 -6.86
CA ARG A 195 11.26 -16.04 -7.97
C ARG A 195 11.96 -14.69 -7.75
N PHE A 196 12.17 -14.26 -6.51
CA PHE A 196 12.90 -13.03 -6.19
C PHE A 196 14.43 -13.21 -6.15
N PHE A 197 14.93 -14.43 -5.93
CA PHE A 197 16.37 -14.70 -5.81
C PHE A 197 16.96 -15.59 -6.91
N SER A 198 16.19 -15.95 -7.96
CA SER A 198 16.66 -16.83 -9.06
C SER A 198 17.17 -16.10 -10.31
N ASN A 199 17.42 -14.80 -10.27
CA ASN A 199 18.15 -14.12 -11.35
C ASN A 199 19.57 -13.77 -10.88
N ASN A 200 20.43 -14.79 -10.91
CA ASN A 200 21.85 -14.70 -11.27
C ASN A 200 22.07 -15.69 -12.41
#